data_AF-A0A9E4M8Z4-F1
#
_entry.id   AF-A0A9E4M8Z4-F1
#
_cell.length_a   1.000
_cell.length_b   1.000
_cell.length_c   1.000
_cell.angle_alpha   90.00
_cell.angle_beta   90.00
_cell.angle_gamma   90.00
#
_symmetry.space_group_name_H-M   'P 1'
#
loop_
_entity.id
_entity.type
_entity.pdbx_description
1 polymer ?
#
loop_
_entity_poly.entity_id
_entity_poly.type
_entity_poly.pdbx_seq_one_letter_code
_entity_poly.pdbx_strand_id
1 'polypeptide(L)' 'RPGVLAAVAGVFGRHGVSIRSMTQEGLGDQARIIFITHVACESDMRATLDELRHLEAVRQVGSVLRVITDE' A
#
# COMPACT_ATOMS: atom_id res chain seq x y z
N ARG A 1 12.75 8.90 3.69
CA ARG A 1 12.46 9.48 5.03
C ARG A 1 12.12 8.34 6.00
N PRO A 2 12.61 8.33 7.24
CA PRO A 2 12.18 7.37 8.26
C PRO A 2 10.67 7.51 8.55
N GLY A 3 10.01 6.41 8.96
CA GLY A 3 8.60 6.43 9.38
C GLY A 3 7.55 6.28 8.28
N VAL A 4 7.92 6.42 7.00
CA VAL A 4 6.98 6.28 5.86
C VAL A 4 6.31 4.91 5.85
N LEU A 5 7.08 3.84 6.09
CA LEU A 5 6.54 2.50 6.14
C LEU A 5 5.49 2.33 7.24
N ALA A 6 5.76 2.84 8.44
CA ALA A 6 4.81 2.76 9.55
C ALA A 6 3.52 3.53 9.25
N ALA A 7 3.62 4.71 8.63
CA ALA A 7 2.46 5.49 8.21
C ALA A 7 1.62 4.74 7.18
N VAL A 8 2.24 4.18 6.15
CA VAL A 8 1.57 3.41 5.10
C VAL A 8 0.92 2.14 5.67
N ALA A 9 1.66 1.36 6.48
CA ALA A 9 1.12 0.16 7.13
C ALA A 9 -0.06 0.50 8.07
N GLY A 10 -0.02 1.66 8.73
CA GLY A 10 -1.13 2.17 9.53
C GLY A 10 -2.39 2.44 8.71
N VAL A 11 -2.27 2.94 7.47
CA VAL A 11 -3.42 3.13 6.55
C VAL A 11 -4.04 1.77 6.24
N PHE A 12 -3.23 0.78 5.82
CA PHE A 12 -3.71 -0.58 5.56
C PHE A 12 -4.46 -1.16 6.77
N GLY A 13 -3.90 -1.03 7.98
CA GLY A 13 -4.53 -1.51 9.21
C GLY A 13 -5.85 -0.81 9.55
N ARG A 14 -5.98 0.51 9.32
CA ARG A 14 -7.22 1.26 9.57
C ARG A 14 -8.39 0.78 8.72
N HIS A 15 -8.12 0.33 7.49
CA HIS A 15 -9.12 -0.19 6.57
C HIS A 15 -9.27 -1.71 6.65
N GLY A 16 -8.63 -2.39 7.61
CA GLY A 16 -8.73 -3.85 7.74
C GLY A 16 -8.07 -4.63 6.61
N VAL A 17 -7.17 -4.00 5.84
CA VAL A 17 -6.43 -4.67 4.76
C VAL A 17 -5.11 -5.22 5.30
N SER A 18 -4.98 -6.55 5.33
CA SER A 18 -3.76 -7.21 5.79
C SER A 18 -2.68 -7.25 4.70
N ILE A 19 -1.46 -6.85 5.05
CA ILE A 19 -0.28 -6.92 4.17
C ILE A 19 0.30 -8.34 4.24
N ARG A 20 0.37 -9.03 3.10
CA ARG A 20 1.02 -10.33 2.95
C ARG A 20 2.54 -10.18 2.81
N SER A 21 2.98 -9.24 2.00
CA SER A 21 4.40 -8.95 1.83
C SER A 21 4.62 -7.53 1.31
N MET A 22 5.84 -7.03 1.51
CA MET A 22 6.26 -5.70 1.09
C MET A 22 7.68 -5.78 0.53
N THR A 23 7.95 -5.03 -0.52
CA THR A 23 9.31 -4.80 -1.04
C THR A 23 9.54 -3.31 -1.21
N GLN A 24 10.68 -2.82 -0.74
CA GLN A 24 11.09 -1.44 -0.94
C GLN A 24 12.41 -1.39 -1.69
N GLU A 25 12.43 -0.57 -2.74
CA GLU A 25 13.60 -0.29 -3.57
C GLU A 25 13.95 1.20 -3.45
N GLY A 26 15.20 1.51 -3.10
CA GLY A 26 15.69 2.88 -3.05
C GLY A 26 15.91 3.44 -4.46
N LEU A 27 15.41 4.66 -4.70
CA LEU A 27 15.54 5.38 -5.96
C LEU A 27 16.09 6.79 -5.68
N GLY A 28 17.40 6.88 -5.41
CA GLY A 28 18.04 8.13 -5.01
C GLY A 28 17.50 8.65 -3.69
N ASP A 29 16.84 9.81 -3.72
CA ASP A 29 16.18 10.44 -2.57
C ASP A 29 14.77 9.88 -2.30
N GLN A 30 14.27 9.04 -3.19
CA GLN A 30 12.95 8.41 -3.11
C GLN A 30 13.05 6.90 -2.85
N ALA A 31 11.89 6.29 -2.65
CA ALA A 31 11.76 4.85 -2.61
C ALA A 31 10.50 4.42 -3.35
N ARG A 32 10.59 3.32 -4.09
CA ARG A 32 9.43 2.59 -4.59
C ARG A 32 9.08 1.53 -3.56
N ILE A 33 7.81 1.43 -3.21
CA ILE A 33 7.32 0.38 -2.33
C ILE A 33 6.22 -0.39 -3.05
N ILE A 34 6.34 -1.72 -3.03
CA ILE A 34 5.38 -2.65 -3.59
C ILE A 34 4.76 -3.41 -2.42
N PHE A 35 3.43 -3.44 -2.36
CA PHE A 35 2.67 -4.19 -1.37
C PHE A 35 1.89 -5.31 -2.06
N ILE A 36 1.90 -6.47 -1.42
CA ILE A 36 1.00 -7.58 -1.74
C ILE A 36 0.12 -7.76 -0.50
N THR A 37 -1.19 -7.77 -0.68
CA THR A 37 -2.15 -7.97 0.41
C THR A 37 -2.63 -9.41 0.47
N HIS A 38 -3.25 -9.78 1.59
CA HIS A 38 -4.19 -10.90 1.58
C HIS A 38 -5.48 -10.51 0.83
N VAL A 39 -6.39 -11.47 0.67
CA VAL A 39 -7.75 -11.20 0.19
C VAL A 39 -8.41 -10.18 1.10
N ALA A 40 -8.99 -9.15 0.52
CA ALA A 40 -9.68 -8.07 1.22
C ALA A 40 -10.91 -7.64 0.42
N CYS A 41 -11.86 -6.98 1.08
CA CYS A 41 -13.01 -6.42 0.39
C CYS A 41 -12.56 -5.33 -0.59
N GLU A 42 -13.16 -5.27 -1.77
CA GLU A 42 -12.85 -4.25 -2.77
C GLU A 42 -13.14 -2.83 -2.25
N SER A 43 -14.15 -2.65 -1.41
CA SER A 43 -14.44 -1.36 -0.77
C SER A 43 -13.28 -0.88 0.10
N ASP A 44 -12.71 -1.80 0.88
CA ASP A 44 -11.66 -1.51 1.86
C ASP A 44 -10.34 -1.23 1.15
N MET A 45 -10.05 -1.98 0.08
CA MET A 45 -8.93 -1.70 -0.81
C MET A 45 -9.04 -0.32 -1.47
N ARG A 46 -10.23 0.08 -1.94
CA ARG A 46 -10.43 1.42 -2.52
C ARG A 46 -10.23 2.52 -1.49
N ALA A 47 -10.82 2.38 -0.30
CA ALA A 47 -10.63 3.33 0.78
C ALA A 47 -9.16 3.46 1.21
N THR A 48 -8.45 2.32 1.27
CA THR A 48 -7.00 2.28 1.51
C THR A 48 -6.23 3.06 0.45
N LEU A 49 -6.50 2.81 -0.83
CA LEU A 49 -5.81 3.49 -1.94
C LEU A 49 -6.10 4.98 -1.96
N ASP A 50 -7.34 5.39 -1.66
CA ASP A 50 -7.73 6.79 -1.58
C ASP A 50 -7.00 7.50 -0.44
N GLU A 51 -6.93 6.91 0.76
CA GLU A 51 -6.18 7.50 1.86
C GLU A 51 -4.67 7.55 1.58
N LEU A 52 -4.10 6.50 0.97
CA LEU A 52 -2.69 6.49 0.57
C LEU A 52 -2.33 7.61 -0.41
N ARG A 53 -3.24 7.97 -1.34
CA ARG A 53 -3.04 9.10 -2.27
C ARG A 53 -2.97 10.46 -1.57
N HIS A 54 -3.55 10.57 -0.38
CA HIS A 54 -3.56 11.81 0.41
C HIS A 54 -2.49 11.83 1.51
N LEU A 55 -1.75 10.75 1.70
CA LEU A 55 -0.69 10.68 2.70
C LEU A 55 0.51 11.53 2.25
N GLU A 56 0.93 12.50 3.07
CA GLU A 56 1.99 13.47 2.73
C GLU A 56 3.29 12.81 2.22
N ALA A 57 3.62 11.64 2.77
CA ALA A 57 4.82 10.88 2.39
C ALA A 57 4.72 10.14 1.04
N VAL A 58 3.52 10.04 0.45
CA VAL A 58 3.25 9.31 -0.79
C VAL A 58 3.13 10.31 -1.94
N ARG A 59 4.12 10.31 -2.82
CA ARG A 59 4.10 11.16 -4.03
C ARG A 59 3.01 10.73 -5.01
N GLN A 60 2.85 9.42 -5.20
CA GLN A 60 1.85 8.84 -6.11
C GLN A 60 1.66 7.35 -5.81
N VAL A 61 0.46 6.86 -6.10
CA VAL A 61 0.18 5.41 -6.24
C VAL A 61 0.36 5.05 -7.71
N GLY A 62 1.43 4.33 -8.05
CA GLY A 62 1.82 4.07 -9.44
C GLY A 62 0.93 3.05 -10.15
N SER A 63 0.97 1.80 -9.71
CA SER A 63 0.20 0.71 -10.30
C SER A 63 -0.60 -0.03 -9.23
N VAL A 64 -1.83 -0.41 -9.59
CA VAL A 64 -2.69 -1.26 -8.77
C VAL A 64 -3.08 -2.46 -9.63
N LEU A 65 -2.65 -3.65 -9.22
CA LEU A 65 -2.95 -4.89 -9.91
C LEU A 65 -3.79 -5.77 -8.99
N ARG A 66 -4.99 -6.14 -9.44
CA ARG A 66 -5.81 -7.13 -8.74
C ARG A 66 -5.31 -8.52 -9.11
N VAL A 67 -4.92 -9.29 -8.12
CA VAL A 67 -4.54 -10.70 -8.29
C VAL A 67 -5.78 -11.55 -8.03
N ILE A 68 -6.14 -12.38 -9.01
CA ILE A 68 -7.17 -13.41 -8.85
C ILE A 68 -6.44 -14.74 -8.77
N THR A 69 -6.68 -15.48 -7.70
CA THR A 69 -6.18 -16.85 -7.57
C THR A 69 -7.33 -17.79 -7.94
N ASP A 70 -7.11 -18.64 -8.93
CA ASP A 70 -7.98 -19.77 -9.20
C ASP A 70 -7.66 -20.86 -8.17
N GLU A 71 -8.27 -20.79 -6.99
CA GLU A 71 -8.51 -22.00 -6.20
C GLU A 71 -9.83 -22.63 -6.63
#